data_AF-A0A679FD10-F1
#
_entry.id   AF-A0A679FD10-F1
#
_cell.length_a   1.000
_cell.length_b   1.000
_cell.length_c   1.000
_cell.angle_alpha   90.00
_cell.angle_beta   90.00
_cell.angle_gamma   90.00
#
_symmetry.space_group_name_H-M   'P 1'
#
loop_
_entity.id
_entity.type
_entity.pdbx_description
1 polymer ?
#
loop_
_entity_poly.entity_id
_entity_poly.type
_entity_poly.pdbx_seq_one_letter_code
_entity_poly.pdbx_strand_id
1 'polypeptide(L)'
;MKPAPPLAEVNIHLRAREQDRSLIDQAAELTGTNRSQFMLASALSAAKNVLLDQTTIVADRRAFRKILDWMDAPASDEEEAGMKRLAARRAQWRNG
;
A
#
# COMPACT_ATOMS: atom_id res chain seq x y z
N MET A 1 12.75 5.75 28.06
CA MET A 1 11.97 6.01 26.83
C MET A 1 12.95 6.47 25.75
N LYS A 2 13.08 5.74 24.63
CA LYS A 2 13.84 6.24 23.47
C LYS A 2 13.07 7.44 22.90
N PRO A 3 13.71 8.59 22.65
CA PRO A 3 13.01 9.71 22.03
C PRO A 3 12.53 9.30 20.64
N ALA A 4 11.32 9.73 20.27
CA ALA A 4 10.82 9.59 18.91
C ALA A 4 11.86 10.20 17.95
N PRO A 5 12.23 9.52 16.85
CA PRO A 5 13.18 10.06 15.91
C PRO A 5 12.64 11.40 15.40
N PRO A 6 13.49 12.42 15.23
CA PRO A 6 13.03 13.73 14.82
C PRO A 6 12.33 13.63 13.46
N LEU A 7 11.22 14.36 13.30
CA LEU A 7 10.54 14.66 12.02
C LEU A 7 11.43 15.53 11.09
N ALA A 8 12.75 15.39 11.19
CA ALA A 8 13.69 16.18 10.43
C ALA A 8 13.66 15.74 8.97
N GLU A 9 13.58 16.71 8.07
CA GLU A 9 13.78 16.47 6.64
C GLU A 9 15.16 15.82 6.43
N VAL A 10 15.17 14.69 5.70
CA VAL A 10 16.39 13.95 5.38
C VAL A 10 16.72 14.16 3.91
N ASN A 11 17.97 14.52 3.63
CA ASN A 11 18.45 14.68 2.26
C ASN A 11 18.67 13.32 1.58
N ILE A 12 18.14 13.17 0.36
CA ILE A 12 18.38 12.01 -0.49
C ILE A 12 19.26 12.45 -1.67
N HIS A 13 20.50 11.95 -1.71
CA HIS A 13 21.43 12.22 -2.81
C HIS A 13 21.33 11.14 -3.88
N LEU A 14 21.06 11.55 -5.13
CA LEU A 14 20.94 10.65 -6.28
C LEU A 14 21.96 11.03 -7.35
N ARG A 15 22.50 10.01 -8.04
CA ARG A 15 23.33 10.18 -9.22
C ARG A 15 22.51 9.82 -10.45
N ALA A 16 22.58 10.65 -11.48
CA ALA A 16 21.89 10.44 -12.74
C ALA A 16 22.81 10.86 -13.90
N ARG A 17 22.67 10.19 -15.05
CA ARG A 17 23.28 10.69 -16.29
C ARG A 17 22.48 11.90 -16.80
N GLU A 18 23.08 12.69 -17.66
CA GLU A 18 22.44 13.87 -18.25
C GLU A 18 21.14 13.53 -18.98
N GLN A 19 21.12 12.42 -19.72
CA GLN A 19 19.92 11.93 -20.40
C GLN A 19 18.79 11.55 -19.42
N ASP A 20 19.13 10.91 -18.29
CA ASP A 20 18.14 10.48 -17.30
C ASP A 20 17.54 11.72 -16.61
N ARG A 21 18.38 12.70 -16.29
CA ARG A 21 17.95 14.00 -15.76
C ARG A 21 17.03 14.72 -16.72
N SER A 22 17.39 14.80 -18.01
CA SER A 22 16.60 15.53 -19.01
C SER A 22 15.20 14.93 -19.17
N LEU A 23 15.10 13.60 -19.18
CA LEU A 23 13.81 12.90 -19.23
C LEU A 23 12.95 13.19 -17.97
N ILE A 24 13.57 13.19 -16.79
CA ILE A 24 12.88 13.50 -15.53
C ILE A 24 12.42 14.96 -15.50
N ASP A 25 13.28 15.90 -15.91
CA ASP A 25 12.97 17.33 -15.95
C ASP A 25 11.74 17.56 -16.87
N GLN A 26 11.69 16.92 -18.05
CA GLN A 26 10.52 16.97 -18.95
C GLN A 26 9.25 16.41 -18.31
N ALA A 27 9.33 15.28 -17.61
CA ALA A 27 8.17 14.69 -16.94
C ALA A 27 7.66 15.56 -15.76
N ALA A 28 8.58 16.21 -15.05
CA ALA A 28 8.24 17.16 -13.99
C ALA A 28 7.52 18.39 -14.57
N GLU A 29 8.01 18.93 -15.70
CA GLU A 29 7.35 20.02 -16.42
C GLU A 29 5.92 19.68 -16.85
N LEU A 30 5.74 18.50 -17.47
CA LEU A 30 4.40 18.03 -17.91
C LEU A 30 3.42 17.83 -16.76
N THR A 31 3.92 17.59 -15.55
CA THR A 31 3.10 17.42 -14.34
C THR A 31 2.97 18.70 -13.52
N GLY A 32 3.58 19.81 -13.95
CA GLY A 32 3.55 21.09 -13.23
C GLY A 32 4.27 21.05 -11.88
N THR A 33 5.25 20.16 -11.72
CA THR A 33 6.02 19.99 -10.47
C THR A 33 7.50 20.26 -10.71
N ASN A 34 8.27 20.53 -9.65
CA ASN A 34 9.73 20.57 -9.79
C ASN A 34 10.31 19.15 -9.78
N ARG A 35 11.55 19.01 -10.28
CA ARG A 35 12.22 17.70 -10.35
C ARG A 35 12.19 16.92 -9.03
N SER A 36 12.58 17.55 -7.92
CA SER A 36 12.68 16.85 -6.63
C SER A 36 11.33 16.36 -6.13
N GLN A 37 10.28 17.16 -6.31
CA GLN A 37 8.90 16.78 -6.01
C GLN A 37 8.43 15.62 -6.89
N PHE A 38 8.65 15.70 -8.20
CA PHE A 38 8.32 14.64 -9.14
C PHE A 38 9.01 13.33 -8.78
N MET A 39 10.32 13.37 -8.52
CA MET A 39 11.11 12.19 -8.17
C MET A 39 10.65 11.57 -6.84
N LEU A 40 10.41 12.38 -5.81
CA LEU A 40 9.96 11.88 -4.51
C LEU A 40 8.56 11.26 -4.62
N ALA A 41 7.62 11.92 -5.29
CA ALA A 41 6.27 11.40 -5.49
C ALA A 41 6.29 10.08 -6.28
N SER A 42 7.08 10.01 -7.35
CA SER A 42 7.24 8.79 -8.16
C SER A 42 7.86 7.65 -7.36
N ALA A 43 8.92 7.92 -6.59
CA ALA A 43 9.56 6.93 -5.74
C ALA A 43 8.63 6.42 -4.64
N LEU A 44 7.85 7.30 -4.00
CA LEU A 44 6.85 6.92 -3.01
C LEU A 44 5.74 6.08 -3.63
N SER A 45 5.26 6.42 -4.82
CA SER A 45 4.26 5.63 -5.53
C SER A 45 4.78 4.23 -5.83
N ALA A 46 6.01 4.13 -6.37
CA ALA A 46 6.63 2.85 -6.67
C ALA A 46 6.85 2.01 -5.40
N ALA A 47 7.35 2.62 -4.32
CA ALA A 47 7.54 1.95 -3.04
C ALA A 47 6.21 1.43 -2.46
N LYS A 48 5.17 2.26 -2.47
CA LYS A 48 3.82 1.84 -2.04
C LYS A 48 3.32 0.67 -2.87
N ASN A 49 3.45 0.74 -4.19
CA ASN A 49 3.03 -0.34 -5.06
C ASN A 49 3.79 -1.63 -4.73
N VAL A 50 5.12 -1.60 -4.57
CA VAL A 50 5.90 -2.79 -4.23
C VAL A 50 5.50 -3.39 -2.86
N LEU A 51 5.20 -2.54 -1.88
CA LEU A 51 4.75 -2.99 -0.55
C LEU A 51 3.32 -3.54 -0.60
N LEU A 52 2.44 -2.93 -1.40
CA LEU A 52 1.03 -3.32 -1.54
C LEU A 52 0.83 -4.46 -2.55
N ASP A 53 1.76 -4.72 -3.46
CA ASP A 53 1.65 -5.83 -4.41
C ASP A 53 1.69 -7.19 -3.70
N GLN A 54 2.06 -7.21 -2.41
CA GLN A 54 1.88 -8.38 -1.54
C GLN A 54 0.40 -8.67 -1.18
N THR A 55 -0.53 -7.75 -1.42
CA THR A 55 -1.94 -7.87 -1.05
C THR A 55 -2.92 -7.73 -2.23
N THR A 56 -2.42 -7.64 -3.47
CA THR A 56 -3.29 -7.57 -4.65
C THR A 56 -3.94 -8.92 -4.94
N ILE A 57 -5.24 -9.05 -4.65
CA ILE A 57 -6.05 -10.18 -5.11
C ILE A 57 -6.65 -9.84 -6.47
N VAL A 58 -6.15 -10.48 -7.53
CA VAL A 58 -6.73 -10.34 -8.87
C VAL A 58 -7.97 -11.23 -8.97
N ALA A 59 -9.13 -10.61 -9.19
CA ALA A 59 -10.39 -11.29 -9.44
C ALA A 59 -10.97 -10.82 -10.78
N ASP A 60 -11.34 -11.76 -11.66
CA ASP A 60 -12.11 -11.41 -12.85
C ASP A 60 -13.53 -10.93 -12.46
N ARG A 61 -14.28 -10.39 -13.43
CA ARG A 61 -15.62 -9.84 -13.18
C ARG A 61 -16.57 -10.85 -12.52
N ARG A 62 -16.45 -12.14 -12.85
CA ARG A 62 -17.32 -13.19 -12.31
C ARG A 62 -16.92 -13.53 -10.87
N ALA A 63 -15.63 -13.68 -10.61
CA ALA A 63 -15.09 -13.90 -9.27
C ALA A 63 -15.42 -12.72 -8.35
N PHE A 64 -15.23 -11.49 -8.84
CA PHE A 64 -15.57 -10.27 -8.09
C PHE A 64 -17.06 -10.22 -7.73
N ARG A 65 -17.96 -10.52 -8.69
CA ARG A 65 -19.40 -10.56 -8.41
C ARG A 65 -19.75 -11.61 -7.35
N LYS A 66 -19.20 -12.83 -7.47
CA LYS A 66 -19.43 -13.89 -6.47
C LYS A 66 -18.96 -13.50 -5.08
N ILE A 67 -17.83 -12.79 -4.98
CA ILE A 67 -17.31 -12.31 -3.69
C ILE A 67 -18.28 -11.30 -3.09
N LEU A 68 -18.77 -10.33 -3.88
CA LEU A 68 -19.75 -9.36 -3.40
C LEU A 68 -21.04 -10.04 -2.95
N ASP A 69 -21.58 -10.95 -3.78
CA ASP A 69 -22.82 -11.67 -3.45
C ASP A 69 -22.67 -12.51 -2.17
N TRP A 70 -21.49 -13.08 -1.92
CA TRP A 70 -21.19 -13.79 -0.66
C TRP A 70 -21.04 -12.84 0.53
N MET A 71 -20.43 -11.67 0.35
CA MET A 71 -20.28 -10.66 1.41
C MET A 71 -21.61 -10.02 1.83
N ASP A 72 -22.53 -9.84 0.89
CA ASP A 72 -23.85 -9.24 1.14
C ASP A 72 -24.86 -10.27 1.73
N ALA A 73 -24.55 -11.56 1.66
CA ALA A 73 -25.38 -12.61 2.24
C ALA A 73 -25.23 -12.65 3.77
N PRO A 74 -26.33 -12.94 4.51
CA PRO A 74 -26.21 -13.21 5.93
C PRO A 74 -25.35 -14.47 6.16
N ALA A 75 -24.56 -14.46 7.22
CA ALA A 75 -23.79 -15.63 7.63
C ALA A 75 -24.73 -16.81 7.89
N SER A 76 -24.35 -18.00 7.40
CA SER A 76 -25.01 -19.25 7.77
C SER A 76 -24.80 -19.56 9.26
N ASP A 77 -25.66 -20.42 9.83
CA ASP A 77 -25.54 -20.86 11.23
C ASP A 77 -24.16 -21.47 11.53
N GLU A 78 -23.58 -22.19 10.56
CA GLU A 78 -22.25 -22.79 10.66
C GLU A 78 -21.13 -21.72 10.68
N GLU A 79 -21.24 -20.71 9.82
CA GLU A 79 -20.31 -19.56 9.79
C GLU A 79 -20.42 -18.75 11.07
N GLU A 80 -21.64 -18.48 11.57
CA GLU A 80 -21.85 -17.75 12.82
C GLU A 80 -21.25 -18.51 14.02
N ALA A 81 -21.48 -19.83 14.10
CA ALA A 81 -20.86 -20.67 15.12
C ALA A 81 -19.32 -20.67 15.00
N GLY A 82 -18.79 -20.71 13.77
CA GLY A 82 -17.37 -20.59 13.49
C GLY A 82 -16.76 -19.26 13.91
N MET A 83 -17.43 -18.14 13.60
CA MET A 83 -17.03 -16.79 14.00
C MET A 83 -17.01 -16.63 15.52
N LYS A 84 -18.05 -17.12 16.22
CA LYS A 84 -18.08 -17.11 17.70
C LYS A 84 -16.89 -17.87 18.29
N ARG A 85 -16.56 -19.05 17.74
CA ARG A 85 -15.41 -19.84 18.15
C ARG A 85 -14.08 -19.11 17.91
N LEU A 86 -13.93 -18.44 16.76
CA LEU A 86 -12.73 -17.65 16.43
C LEU A 86 -12.59 -16.44 17.35
N ALA A 87 -13.68 -15.69 17.58
CA ALA A 87 -13.69 -14.53 18.46
C ALA A 87 -13.38 -14.88 19.93
N ALA A 88 -13.79 -16.06 20.39
CA ALA A 88 -13.47 -16.56 21.73
C ALA A 88 -12.00 -16.97 21.90
N ARG A 89 -11.24 -17.13 20.80
CA ARG A 89 -9.84 -17.53 20.86
C ARG A 89 -8.96 -16.33 21.19
N ARG A 90 -8.05 -16.49 22.16
CA ARG A 90 -7.06 -15.45 22.49
C ARG A 90 -6.14 -15.19 21.29
N ALA A 91 -6.16 -13.95 20.79
CA ALA A 91 -5.27 -13.49 19.73
C ALA A 91 -3.80 -13.66 20.16
N GLN A 92 -3.05 -14.48 19.43
CA GLN A 92 -1.66 -14.84 19.77
C GLN A 92 -0.67 -13.67 19.62
N TRP A 93 -1.00 -12.69 18.78
CA TRP A 93 -0.20 -11.46 18.60
C TRP A 93 -0.38 -10.43 19.71
N ARG A 94 -1.31 -10.65 20.65
CA ARG A 94 -1.53 -9.75 21.80
C ARG A 94 -0.62 -10.05 23.00
N ASN A 95 0.29 -11.01 22.85
CA ASN A 95 1.28 -11.40 23.85
C ASN A 95 2.69 -10.82 23.55
N GLY A 96 2.76 -9.74 22.78
CA GLY A 96 4.00 -8.97 22.52
C GLY A 96 3.97 -7.64 23.24
#